data_AF-A0AAW9KVT2-F1
#
_entry.id   AF-A0AAW9KVT2-F1
#
_cell.length_a   1.000
_cell.length_b   1.000
_cell.length_c   1.000
_cell.angle_alpha   90.00
_cell.angle_beta   90.00
_cell.angle_gamma   90.00
#
_symmetry.space_group_name_H-M   'P 1'
#
loop_
_entity.id
_entity.type
_entity.pdbx_description
1 polymer ?
#
loop_
_entity_poly.entity_id
_entity_poly.type
_entity_poly.pdbx_seq_one_letter_code
_entity_poly.pdbx_strand_id
1 'polypeptide(L)'
;MGTFTEELPDDLRHREAFERADDLMQQQRLTEGDFAKAREALEPVAADVDRLTERERAAEAYEQARYEVDKRRSTVEEEIASRERLVELGEADLDAPTDELRDPIESYDEAVAEAFRAFKADRSAREVLAFVATAAEYPLVPFRDPPTDLREYVESHEAGTEPIPQLLTYAEYSHSKLDHYVEDPAALRQQVATRQTYLRRVNAEPLTVGWPPPQAEVLRYRCGELLSVVEKFADESVSERLRAVRAETRDQDRYERLRNSAVARAELTDEERRRLTDGTIENELSEYRAERERLTEALDDYPSL
;
A
#
# COMPACT_ATOMS: atom_id res chain seq x y z
N MET A 1 -52.19 -27.51 27.69
CA MET A 1 -51.70 -28.84 27.27
C MET A 1 -51.19 -28.62 25.87
N GLY A 2 -49.88 -28.48 25.73
CA GLY A 2 -49.27 -28.12 24.45
C GLY A 2 -49.06 -29.38 23.65
N THR A 3 -49.75 -29.52 22.53
CA THR A 3 -49.55 -30.64 21.61
C THR A 3 -48.45 -30.24 20.63
N PHE A 4 -47.20 -30.35 21.08
CA PHE A 4 -46.02 -30.05 20.26
C PHE A 4 -46.00 -30.88 18.96
N THR A 5 -46.66 -32.03 18.96
CA THR A 5 -46.74 -32.98 17.85
C THR A 5 -47.85 -32.68 16.84
N GLU A 6 -48.89 -31.93 17.21
CA GLU A 6 -49.97 -31.48 16.30
C GLU A 6 -49.48 -30.39 15.33
N GLU A 7 -48.40 -29.69 15.66
CA GLU A 7 -47.77 -28.66 14.82
C GLU A 7 -46.68 -29.23 13.89
N LEU A 8 -46.34 -30.52 14.01
CA LEU A 8 -45.34 -31.17 13.17
C LEU A 8 -45.91 -31.47 11.77
N PRO A 9 -45.13 -31.30 10.69
CA PRO A 9 -45.55 -31.67 9.34
C PRO A 9 -45.98 -33.14 9.23
N ASP A 10 -47.03 -33.39 8.46
CA ASP A 10 -47.60 -34.73 8.32
C ASP A 10 -46.65 -35.73 7.65
N ASP A 11 -45.71 -35.24 6.85
CA ASP A 11 -44.68 -35.98 6.13
C ASP A 11 -43.34 -36.05 6.87
N LEU A 12 -43.27 -35.56 8.11
CA LEU A 12 -42.04 -35.57 8.89
C LEU A 12 -41.54 -37.00 9.11
N ARG A 13 -40.29 -37.24 8.72
CA ARG A 13 -39.65 -38.55 8.92
C ARG A 13 -39.59 -38.87 10.42
N HIS A 14 -39.99 -40.09 10.78
CA HIS A 14 -40.10 -40.55 12.17
C HIS A 14 -41.10 -39.74 13.03
N ARG A 15 -42.12 -39.08 12.46
CA ARG A 15 -43.16 -38.36 13.21
C ARG A 15 -43.76 -39.18 14.36
N GLU A 16 -44.10 -40.44 14.10
CA GLU A 16 -44.67 -41.33 15.11
C GLU A 16 -43.74 -41.55 16.33
N ALA A 17 -42.42 -41.37 16.18
CA ALA A 17 -41.47 -41.44 17.29
C ALA A 17 -41.63 -40.24 18.24
N PHE A 18 -41.86 -39.05 17.68
CA PHE A 18 -42.16 -37.84 18.46
C PHE A 18 -43.53 -37.93 19.14
N GLU A 19 -44.56 -38.43 18.43
CA GLU A 19 -45.89 -38.67 18.98
C GLU A 19 -45.84 -39.64 20.18
N ARG A 20 -45.15 -40.78 20.03
CA ARG A 20 -44.97 -41.74 21.13
C ARG A 20 -44.21 -41.15 22.32
N ALA A 21 -43.20 -40.32 22.07
CA ALA A 21 -42.44 -39.68 23.14
C ALA A 21 -43.26 -38.58 23.85
N ASP A 22 -44.06 -37.81 23.10
CA ASP A 22 -44.96 -36.78 23.63
C ASP A 22 -46.07 -37.41 24.49
N ASP A 23 -46.72 -38.47 24.01
CA ASP A 23 -47.72 -39.24 24.75
C ASP A 23 -47.18 -39.74 26.11
N LEU A 24 -45.93 -40.22 26.13
CA LEU A 24 -45.27 -40.68 27.36
C LEU A 24 -44.98 -39.54 28.34
N MET A 25 -44.75 -38.32 27.84
CA MET A 25 -44.42 -37.12 28.62
C MET A 25 -45.66 -36.36 29.14
N GLN A 26 -46.85 -36.64 28.63
CA GLN A 26 -48.11 -36.02 29.07
C GLN A 26 -48.70 -36.61 30.37
N GLN A 27 -48.02 -37.55 31.02
CA GLN A 27 -48.45 -38.16 32.28
C GLN A 27 -48.35 -37.21 33.47
N GLN A 28 -49.32 -37.26 34.41
CA GLN A 28 -49.39 -36.37 35.59
C GLN A 28 -48.20 -36.51 36.57
N ARG A 29 -47.51 -37.65 36.56
CA ARG A 29 -46.31 -37.91 37.37
C ARG A 29 -45.31 -38.66 36.50
N LEU A 30 -44.20 -38.00 36.16
CA LEU A 30 -43.13 -38.60 35.37
C LEU A 30 -42.13 -39.32 36.28
N THR A 31 -41.75 -40.53 35.89
CA THR A 31 -40.70 -41.31 36.54
C THR A 31 -39.47 -41.40 35.64
N GLU A 32 -38.32 -41.75 36.22
CA GLU A 32 -37.08 -41.99 35.45
C GLU A 32 -37.26 -43.05 34.35
N GLY A 33 -38.11 -44.05 34.58
CA GLY A 33 -38.45 -45.06 33.59
C GLY A 33 -39.28 -44.53 32.42
N ASP A 34 -40.12 -43.51 32.62
CA ASP A 34 -40.88 -42.86 31.54
C ASP A 34 -39.94 -42.04 30.64
N PHE A 35 -38.94 -41.38 31.23
CA PHE A 35 -37.88 -40.71 30.47
C PHE A 35 -37.04 -41.71 29.65
N ALA A 36 -36.74 -42.89 30.20
CA ALA A 36 -36.01 -43.92 29.47
C ALA A 36 -36.80 -44.42 28.25
N LYS A 37 -38.10 -44.68 28.39
CA LYS A 37 -38.98 -45.11 27.29
C LYS A 37 -39.18 -44.02 26.23
N ALA A 38 -39.28 -42.75 26.62
CA ALA A 38 -39.35 -41.66 25.67
C ALA A 38 -38.05 -41.50 24.87
N ARG A 39 -36.88 -41.70 25.51
CA ARG A 39 -35.59 -41.72 24.82
C ARG A 39 -35.46 -42.89 23.85
N GLU A 40 -35.91 -44.08 24.26
CA GLU A 40 -35.98 -45.26 23.39
C GLU A 40 -36.92 -45.04 22.19
N ALA A 41 -38.09 -44.42 22.42
CA ALA A 41 -39.02 -44.07 21.35
C ALA A 41 -38.38 -43.10 20.32
N LEU A 42 -37.51 -42.19 20.77
CA LEU A 42 -36.78 -41.23 19.94
C LEU A 42 -35.47 -41.77 19.34
N GLU A 43 -35.07 -43.01 19.60
CA GLU A 43 -33.83 -43.59 19.07
C GLU A 43 -33.69 -43.49 17.53
N PRO A 44 -34.75 -43.71 16.72
CA PRO A 44 -34.66 -43.52 15.27
C PRO A 44 -34.40 -42.06 14.86
N VAL A 45 -34.91 -41.10 15.63
CA VAL A 45 -34.67 -39.67 15.42
C VAL A 45 -33.22 -39.33 15.79
N ALA A 46 -32.73 -39.86 16.91
CA ALA A 46 -31.33 -39.68 17.33
C ALA A 46 -30.36 -40.20 16.26
N ALA A 47 -30.64 -41.35 15.64
CA ALA A 47 -29.82 -41.88 14.55
C ALA A 47 -29.80 -40.98 13.30
N ASP A 48 -30.90 -40.28 13.00
CA ASP A 48 -30.94 -39.30 11.91
C ASP A 48 -30.19 -38.01 12.27
N VAL A 49 -30.30 -37.55 13.51
CA VAL A 49 -29.52 -36.42 14.04
C VAL A 49 -28.03 -36.73 13.95
N ASP A 50 -27.59 -37.92 14.38
CA ASP A 50 -26.20 -38.34 14.30
C ASP A 50 -25.67 -38.32 12.86
N ARG A 51 -26.46 -38.78 11.89
CA ARG A 51 -26.11 -38.73 10.46
C ARG A 51 -26.00 -37.29 9.93
N LEU A 52 -26.91 -36.40 10.34
CA LEU A 52 -26.83 -34.98 9.98
C LEU A 52 -25.60 -34.33 10.57
N THR A 53 -25.30 -34.58 11.84
CA THR A 53 -24.10 -34.05 12.48
C THR A 53 -22.82 -34.63 11.86
N GLU A 54 -22.80 -35.90 11.45
CA GLU A 54 -21.67 -36.47 10.72
C GLU A 54 -21.50 -35.84 9.33
N ARG A 55 -22.60 -35.59 8.62
CA ARG A 55 -22.58 -34.85 7.35
C ARG A 55 -22.06 -33.41 7.53
N GLU A 56 -22.52 -32.69 8.55
CA GLU A 56 -22.05 -31.34 8.87
C GLU A 56 -20.54 -31.33 9.15
N ARG A 57 -20.05 -32.23 10.00
CA ARG A 57 -18.61 -32.39 10.27
C ARG A 57 -17.81 -32.73 9.02
N ALA A 58 -18.34 -33.62 8.17
CA ALA A 58 -17.69 -33.97 6.91
C ALA A 58 -17.64 -32.79 5.93
N ALA A 59 -18.71 -31.98 5.88
CA ALA A 59 -18.77 -30.77 5.07
C ALA A 59 -17.76 -29.72 5.57
N GLU A 60 -17.73 -29.45 6.88
CA GLU A 60 -16.75 -28.55 7.50
C GLU A 60 -15.30 -29.01 7.24
N ALA A 61 -15.02 -30.31 7.41
CA ALA A 61 -13.70 -30.86 7.15
C ALA A 61 -13.29 -30.73 5.68
N TYR A 62 -14.23 -30.94 4.76
CA TYR A 62 -14.02 -30.75 3.33
C TYR A 62 -13.74 -29.28 2.98
N GLU A 63 -14.57 -28.36 3.47
CA GLU A 63 -14.40 -26.92 3.27
C GLU A 63 -13.04 -26.45 3.81
N GLN A 64 -12.65 -26.91 5.00
CA GLN A 64 -11.34 -26.59 5.58
C GLN A 64 -10.19 -27.13 4.73
N ALA A 65 -10.27 -28.39 4.27
CA ALA A 65 -9.23 -28.96 3.41
C ALA A 65 -9.10 -28.19 2.10
N ARG A 66 -10.23 -27.85 1.47
CA ARG A 66 -10.25 -27.05 0.25
C ARG A 66 -9.68 -25.65 0.48
N TYR A 67 -10.02 -25.01 1.59
CA TYR A 67 -9.49 -23.71 1.97
C TYR A 67 -7.96 -23.73 2.11
N GLU A 68 -7.37 -24.77 2.73
CA GLU A 68 -5.92 -24.88 2.84
C GLU A 68 -5.24 -25.05 1.47
N VAL A 69 -5.85 -25.80 0.54
CA VAL A 69 -5.34 -25.94 -0.85
C VAL A 69 -5.39 -24.60 -1.59
N ASP A 70 -6.51 -23.89 -1.51
CA ASP A 70 -6.68 -22.57 -2.14
C ASP A 70 -5.72 -21.52 -1.56
N LYS A 71 -5.54 -21.52 -0.24
CA LYS A 71 -4.55 -20.70 0.45
C LYS A 71 -3.13 -21.01 -0.02
N ARG A 72 -2.76 -22.29 -0.13
CA ARG A 72 -1.45 -22.70 -0.65
C ARG A 72 -1.26 -22.26 -2.10
N ARG A 73 -2.28 -22.37 -2.95
CA ARG A 73 -2.22 -21.91 -4.34
C ARG A 73 -1.92 -20.41 -4.41
N SER A 74 -2.63 -19.61 -3.62
CA SER A 74 -2.38 -18.17 -3.53
C SER A 74 -0.94 -17.84 -3.11
N THR A 75 -0.40 -18.53 -2.10
CA THR A 75 1.01 -18.37 -1.71
C THR A 75 1.96 -18.76 -2.85
N VAL A 76 1.70 -19.87 -3.55
CA VAL A 76 2.53 -20.29 -4.70
C VAL A 76 2.50 -19.25 -5.83
N GLU A 77 1.35 -18.61 -6.09
CA GLU A 77 1.23 -17.54 -7.08
C GLU A 77 2.06 -16.30 -6.71
N GLU A 78 2.10 -15.93 -5.43
CA GLU A 78 2.97 -14.86 -4.92
C GLU A 78 4.45 -15.21 -5.10
N GLU A 79 4.85 -16.45 -4.78
CA GLU A 79 6.23 -16.92 -4.97
C GLU A 79 6.63 -16.92 -6.45
N ILE A 80 5.71 -17.33 -7.36
CA ILE A 80 5.92 -17.27 -8.81
C ILE A 80 6.19 -15.84 -9.26
N ALA A 81 5.31 -14.90 -8.88
CA ALA A 81 5.45 -13.49 -9.28
C ALA A 81 6.79 -12.90 -8.80
N SER A 82 7.21 -13.28 -7.59
CA SER A 82 8.51 -12.89 -7.05
C SER A 82 9.69 -13.44 -7.87
N ARG A 83 9.70 -14.73 -8.25
CA ARG A 83 10.77 -15.30 -9.10
C ARG A 83 10.74 -14.72 -10.51
N GLU A 84 9.56 -14.52 -11.11
CA GLU A 84 9.43 -13.92 -12.44
C GLU A 84 10.04 -12.52 -12.47
N ARG A 85 9.83 -11.72 -11.43
CA ARG A 85 10.49 -10.42 -11.26
C ARG A 85 12.02 -10.55 -11.20
N LEU A 86 12.55 -11.51 -10.44
CA LEU A 86 14.01 -11.73 -10.38
C LEU A 86 14.58 -12.09 -11.75
N VAL A 87 13.90 -12.95 -12.51
CA VAL A 87 14.31 -13.32 -13.88
C VAL A 87 14.31 -12.10 -14.80
N GLU A 88 13.24 -11.29 -14.78
CA GLU A 88 13.16 -10.04 -15.55
C GLU A 88 14.34 -9.09 -15.24
N LEU A 89 14.69 -8.93 -13.97
CA LEU A 89 15.85 -8.13 -13.56
C LEU A 89 17.17 -8.74 -14.01
N GLY A 90 17.27 -10.08 -14.04
CA GLY A 90 18.45 -10.82 -14.49
C GLY A 90 18.73 -10.72 -15.99
N GLU A 91 17.70 -10.46 -16.81
CA GLU A 91 17.85 -10.20 -18.26
C GLU A 91 18.54 -8.85 -18.54
N ALA A 92 18.61 -7.96 -17.57
CA ALA A 92 19.28 -6.68 -17.72
C ALA A 92 20.80 -6.86 -17.84
N ASP A 93 21.43 -6.00 -18.64
CA ASP A 93 22.89 -5.93 -18.72
C ASP A 93 23.47 -5.32 -17.43
N LEU A 94 23.75 -6.18 -16.45
CA LEU A 94 24.26 -5.78 -15.14
C LEU A 94 25.65 -5.14 -15.18
N ASP A 95 26.36 -5.18 -16.31
CA ASP A 95 27.68 -4.55 -16.51
C ASP A 95 27.58 -3.20 -17.23
N ALA A 96 26.38 -2.77 -17.62
CA ALA A 96 26.19 -1.50 -18.31
C ALA A 96 26.75 -0.31 -17.50
N PRO A 97 27.30 0.72 -18.15
CA PRO A 97 27.91 1.87 -17.51
C PRO A 97 26.83 2.82 -16.96
N THR A 98 26.15 2.41 -15.89
CA THR A 98 25.03 3.16 -15.29
C THR A 98 25.41 4.57 -14.84
N ASP A 99 26.70 4.80 -14.56
CA ASP A 99 27.21 6.11 -14.13
C ASP A 99 27.03 7.19 -15.21
N GLU A 100 27.02 6.80 -16.50
CA GLU A 100 26.71 7.72 -17.61
C GLU A 100 25.31 8.34 -17.50
N LEU A 101 24.37 7.65 -16.83
CA LEU A 101 23.03 8.15 -16.55
C LEU A 101 22.91 8.70 -15.12
N ARG A 102 23.64 8.12 -14.17
CA ARG A 102 23.62 8.49 -12.75
C ARG A 102 24.18 9.88 -12.51
N ASP A 103 25.36 10.17 -13.05
CA ASP A 103 26.08 11.40 -12.75
C ASP A 103 25.27 12.65 -13.15
N PRO A 104 24.64 12.72 -14.35
CA PRO A 104 23.79 13.86 -14.70
C PRO A 104 22.57 14.03 -13.77
N ILE A 105 21.96 12.92 -13.34
CA ILE A 105 20.77 12.93 -12.48
C ILE A 105 21.13 13.39 -11.06
N GLU A 106 22.13 12.75 -10.44
CA GLU A 106 22.56 13.13 -9.09
C GLU A 106 23.06 14.57 -9.08
N SER A 107 23.76 15.00 -10.12
CA SER A 107 24.22 16.39 -10.23
C SER A 107 23.07 17.40 -10.34
N TYR A 108 21.98 17.07 -11.04
CA TYR A 108 20.77 17.90 -11.06
C TYR A 108 20.05 17.88 -9.69
N ASP A 109 19.86 16.69 -9.11
CA ASP A 109 19.13 16.50 -7.85
C ASP A 109 19.81 17.23 -6.68
N GLU A 110 21.14 17.17 -6.61
CA GLU A 110 21.92 17.94 -5.64
C GLU A 110 21.77 19.45 -5.85
N ALA A 111 21.86 19.90 -7.10
CA ALA A 111 21.78 21.32 -7.44
C ALA A 111 20.41 21.92 -7.13
N VAL A 112 19.31 21.22 -7.48
CA VAL A 112 17.95 21.68 -7.17
C VAL A 112 17.67 21.63 -5.67
N ALA A 113 18.21 20.63 -4.96
CA ALA A 113 18.09 20.54 -3.51
C ALA A 113 18.81 21.69 -2.78
N GLU A 114 20.01 22.06 -3.23
CA GLU A 114 20.72 23.23 -2.71
C GLU A 114 19.97 24.52 -3.02
N ALA A 115 19.55 24.72 -4.27
CA ALA A 115 18.81 25.91 -4.68
C ALA A 115 17.50 26.07 -3.87
N PHE A 116 16.77 24.98 -3.63
CA PHE A 116 15.53 25.05 -2.85
C PHE A 116 15.80 25.29 -1.36
N ARG A 117 16.89 24.74 -0.80
CA ARG A 117 17.32 25.03 0.57
C ARG A 117 17.64 26.51 0.75
N ALA A 118 18.38 27.11 -0.19
CA ALA A 118 18.65 28.55 -0.21
C ALA A 118 17.35 29.36 -0.37
N PHE A 119 16.50 29.01 -1.33
CA PHE A 119 15.20 29.66 -1.55
C PHE A 119 14.33 29.65 -0.27
N LYS A 120 14.25 28.51 0.43
CA LYS A 120 13.51 28.37 1.68
C LYS A 120 14.11 29.18 2.84
N ALA A 121 15.44 29.33 2.87
CA ALA A 121 16.15 30.03 3.94
C ALA A 121 16.16 31.55 3.76
N ASP A 122 16.18 32.03 2.52
CA ASP A 122 16.40 33.44 2.22
C ASP A 122 15.12 34.18 1.81
N ARG A 123 14.15 33.49 1.19
CA ARG A 123 12.90 34.11 0.73
C ARG A 123 11.82 34.04 1.78
N SER A 124 10.89 34.98 1.67
CA SER A 124 9.75 35.08 2.58
C SER A 124 8.89 33.81 2.55
N ALA A 125 8.31 33.45 3.70
CA ALA A 125 7.44 32.29 3.78
C ALA A 125 6.23 32.40 2.83
N ARG A 126 5.70 33.61 2.62
CA ARG A 126 4.64 33.83 1.62
C ARG A 126 5.06 33.47 0.21
N GLU A 127 6.28 33.82 -0.20
CA GLU A 127 6.77 33.50 -1.55
C GLU A 127 7.00 32.00 -1.71
N VAL A 128 7.59 31.35 -0.70
CA VAL A 128 7.83 29.91 -0.74
C VAL A 128 6.51 29.13 -0.76
N LEU A 129 5.53 29.52 0.06
CA LEU A 129 4.23 28.84 0.09
C LEU A 129 3.39 29.12 -1.16
N ALA A 130 3.48 30.33 -1.74
CA ALA A 130 2.87 30.62 -3.03
C ALA A 130 3.50 29.77 -4.14
N PHE A 131 4.83 29.63 -4.14
CA PHE A 131 5.54 28.73 -5.05
C PHE A 131 5.05 27.28 -4.90
N VAL A 132 4.98 26.75 -3.68
CA VAL A 132 4.51 25.36 -3.44
C VAL A 132 3.07 25.18 -3.93
N ALA A 133 2.20 26.15 -3.67
CA ALA A 133 0.82 26.11 -4.16
C ALA A 133 0.77 26.07 -5.69
N THR A 134 1.56 26.90 -6.39
CA THR A 134 1.62 26.86 -7.85
C THR A 134 2.26 25.57 -8.36
N ALA A 135 3.28 25.04 -7.69
CA ALA A 135 3.94 23.80 -8.08
C ALA A 135 3.01 22.58 -7.89
N ALA A 136 2.08 22.61 -6.93
CA ALA A 136 1.09 21.56 -6.72
C ALA A 136 0.07 21.43 -7.89
N GLU A 137 -0.05 22.45 -8.75
CA GLU A 137 -0.87 22.38 -9.97
C GLU A 137 -0.25 21.51 -11.07
N TYR A 138 1.03 21.15 -10.96
CA TYR A 138 1.76 20.33 -11.93
C TYR A 138 1.66 18.85 -11.56
N PRO A 139 0.94 18.01 -12.34
CA PRO A 139 0.64 16.62 -11.96
C PRO A 139 1.87 15.73 -11.74
N LEU A 140 2.99 16.02 -12.38
CA LEU A 140 4.24 15.25 -12.30
C LEU A 140 5.23 15.82 -11.25
N VAL A 141 4.83 16.86 -10.52
CA VAL A 141 5.59 17.46 -9.42
C VAL A 141 4.74 17.38 -8.15
N PRO A 142 4.83 16.28 -7.38
CA PRO A 142 3.85 15.93 -6.35
C PRO A 142 4.02 16.73 -5.04
N PHE A 143 3.96 18.06 -5.12
CA PHE A 143 3.85 18.90 -3.94
C PHE A 143 2.49 18.73 -3.27
N ARG A 144 2.49 18.80 -1.94
CA ARG A 144 1.25 18.92 -1.17
C ARG A 144 0.88 20.38 -1.07
N ASP A 145 -0.40 20.68 -1.27
CA ASP A 145 -0.92 22.03 -1.06
C ASP A 145 -0.62 22.53 0.36
N PRO A 146 -0.20 23.80 0.50
CA PRO A 146 -0.10 24.41 1.81
C PRO A 146 -1.49 24.58 2.42
N PRO A 147 -1.66 24.26 3.73
CA PRO A 147 -2.93 24.47 4.42
C PRO A 147 -3.45 25.90 4.23
N THR A 148 -4.72 26.05 3.90
CA THR A 148 -5.33 27.34 3.54
C THR A 148 -5.11 28.40 4.63
N ASP A 149 -5.39 28.08 5.90
CA ASP A 149 -5.23 29.04 7.00
C ASP A 149 -3.77 29.51 7.18
N LEU A 150 -2.80 28.65 6.88
CA LEU A 150 -1.38 29.02 6.93
C LEU A 150 -1.04 29.98 5.79
N ARG A 151 -1.56 29.72 4.59
CA ARG A 151 -1.38 30.57 3.41
C ARG A 151 -1.99 31.95 3.65
N GLU A 152 -3.23 32.00 4.11
CA GLU A 152 -3.93 33.25 4.45
C GLU A 152 -3.18 34.04 5.53
N TYR A 153 -2.66 33.35 6.55
CA TYR A 153 -1.86 33.99 7.60
C TYR A 153 -0.60 34.65 7.05
N VAL A 154 0.22 33.94 6.27
CA VAL A 154 1.48 34.49 5.75
C VAL A 154 1.25 35.59 4.70
N GLU A 155 0.11 35.60 4.02
CA GLU A 155 -0.25 36.65 3.06
C GLU A 155 -0.70 37.94 3.76
N SER A 156 -1.46 37.81 4.86
CA SER A 156 -2.06 38.94 5.56
C SER A 156 -1.16 39.57 6.65
N HIS A 157 -0.24 38.81 7.23
CA HIS A 157 0.59 39.28 8.36
C HIS A 157 2.03 39.57 7.94
N GLU A 158 2.64 40.58 8.57
CA GLU A 158 4.05 40.95 8.35
C GLU A 158 5.00 39.79 8.67
N ALA A 159 4.67 38.95 9.66
CA ALA A 159 5.45 37.74 9.94
C ALA A 159 5.63 36.83 8.71
N GLY A 160 4.72 36.87 7.73
CA GLY A 160 4.86 36.12 6.49
C GLY A 160 5.96 36.62 5.54
N THR A 161 6.52 37.81 5.77
CA THR A 161 7.72 38.29 5.06
C THR A 161 9.00 37.64 5.57
N GLU A 162 8.95 37.02 6.75
CA GLU A 162 10.07 36.29 7.33
C GLU A 162 10.26 34.93 6.64
N PRO A 163 11.49 34.42 6.52
CA PRO A 163 11.74 33.10 5.98
C PRO A 163 11.14 31.97 6.83
N ILE A 164 10.90 30.80 6.20
CA ILE A 164 10.33 29.64 6.90
C ILE A 164 11.14 29.23 8.15
N PRO A 165 12.49 29.17 8.12
CA PRO A 165 13.27 28.87 9.32
C PRO A 165 13.00 29.85 10.47
N GLN A 166 12.86 31.13 10.16
CA GLN A 166 12.58 32.16 11.17
C GLN A 166 11.17 32.00 11.76
N LEU A 167 10.17 31.71 10.94
CA LEU A 167 8.82 31.39 11.43
C LEU A 167 8.79 30.15 12.34
N LEU A 168 9.60 29.13 12.04
CA LEU A 168 9.77 27.97 12.91
C LEU A 168 10.42 28.35 14.25
N THR A 169 11.40 29.25 14.23
CA THR A 169 11.99 29.80 15.46
C THR A 169 10.95 30.59 16.28
N TYR A 170 10.14 31.43 15.64
CA TYR A 170 9.04 32.14 16.31
C TYR A 170 8.01 31.19 16.90
N ALA A 171 7.67 30.10 16.22
CA ALA A 171 6.74 29.10 16.72
C ALA A 171 7.21 28.41 18.02
N GLU A 172 8.51 28.42 18.32
CA GLU A 172 9.09 27.88 19.56
C GLU A 172 9.13 28.92 20.70
N TYR A 173 8.82 30.19 20.43
CA TYR A 173 8.88 31.26 21.43
C TYR A 173 7.66 31.29 22.38
N SER A 174 7.91 31.77 23.61
CA SER A 174 6.83 32.10 24.56
C SER A 174 6.00 33.28 24.04
N HIS A 175 4.78 33.46 24.58
CA HIS A 175 3.88 34.54 24.14
C HIS A 175 4.54 35.90 24.35
N SER A 176 5.04 36.10 25.57
CA SER A 176 5.76 37.31 25.99
C SER A 176 6.98 37.62 25.13
N LYS A 177 7.62 36.58 24.57
CA LYS A 177 8.74 36.77 23.66
C LYS A 177 8.24 37.15 22.28
N LEU A 178 7.17 36.52 21.79
CA LEU A 178 6.54 36.84 20.51
C LEU A 178 5.97 38.26 20.43
N ASP A 179 5.45 38.80 21.54
CA ASP A 179 4.96 40.19 21.62
C ASP A 179 6.03 41.23 21.20
N HIS A 180 7.32 40.86 21.17
CA HIS A 180 8.42 41.70 20.71
C HIS A 180 8.79 41.54 19.22
N TYR A 181 8.32 40.48 18.56
CA TYR A 181 8.71 40.14 17.18
C TYR A 181 7.55 40.22 16.19
N VAL A 182 6.31 40.02 16.65
CA VAL A 182 5.13 40.00 15.77
C VAL A 182 3.99 40.77 16.40
N GLU A 183 3.19 41.41 15.55
CA GLU A 183 2.04 42.24 15.98
C GLU A 183 0.93 41.40 16.62
N ASP A 184 0.72 40.17 16.15
CA ASP A 184 -0.28 39.24 16.69
C ASP A 184 0.35 37.85 17.03
N PRO A 185 0.87 37.69 18.26
CA PRO A 185 1.40 36.43 18.75
C PRO A 185 0.39 35.28 18.83
N ALA A 186 -0.89 35.59 19.04
CA ALA A 186 -1.93 34.58 19.16
C ALA A 186 -2.21 33.96 17.79
N ALA A 187 -2.34 34.79 16.75
CA ALA A 187 -2.50 34.34 15.37
C ALA A 187 -1.29 33.51 14.91
N LEU A 188 -0.05 33.95 15.21
CA LEU A 188 1.15 33.17 14.88
C LEU A 188 1.11 31.77 15.49
N ARG A 189 0.76 31.66 16.76
CA ARG A 189 0.68 30.35 17.43
C ARG A 189 -0.40 29.46 16.83
N GLN A 190 -1.59 30.01 16.61
CA GLN A 190 -2.68 29.23 16.05
C GLN A 190 -2.34 28.71 14.65
N GLN A 191 -1.76 29.56 13.81
CA GLN A 191 -1.55 29.26 12.40
C GLN A 191 -0.21 28.58 12.11
N VAL A 192 0.90 29.08 12.67
CA VAL A 192 2.25 28.56 12.43
C VAL A 192 2.61 27.43 13.40
N ALA A 193 2.39 27.60 14.71
CA ALA A 193 2.86 26.62 15.68
C ALA A 193 2.14 25.26 15.56
N THR A 194 0.86 25.26 15.20
CA THR A 194 0.08 24.04 14.91
C THR A 194 0.56 23.32 13.63
N ARG A 195 1.19 24.03 12.69
CA ARG A 195 1.53 23.54 11.35
C ARG A 195 3.05 23.43 11.11
N GLN A 196 3.85 23.41 12.18
CA GLN A 196 5.31 23.26 12.08
C GLN A 196 5.73 22.01 11.30
N THR A 197 5.02 20.89 11.47
CA THR A 197 5.32 19.64 10.75
C THR A 197 5.23 19.83 9.25
N TYR A 198 4.26 20.60 8.76
CA TYR A 198 4.16 20.92 7.34
C TYR A 198 5.37 21.75 6.89
N LEU A 199 5.63 22.88 7.55
CA LEU A 199 6.74 23.78 7.20
C LEU A 199 8.13 23.09 7.24
N ARG A 200 8.33 22.17 8.20
CA ARG A 200 9.56 21.37 8.28
C ARG A 200 9.69 20.38 7.12
N ARG A 201 8.58 19.81 6.64
CA ARG A 201 8.55 18.83 5.54
C ARG A 201 8.64 19.43 4.14
N VAL A 202 8.35 20.72 3.97
CA VAL A 202 8.54 21.41 2.68
C VAL A 202 10.03 21.36 2.30
N ASN A 203 10.36 20.59 1.26
CA ASN A 203 11.72 20.35 0.77
C ASN A 203 11.71 20.16 -0.76
N ALA A 204 12.88 19.87 -1.32
CA ALA A 204 13.08 19.73 -2.77
C ALA A 204 12.72 18.34 -3.32
N GLU A 205 12.29 17.38 -2.50
CA GLU A 205 12.07 16.00 -2.93
C GLU A 205 11.13 15.88 -4.16
N PRO A 206 10.02 16.64 -4.26
CA PRO A 206 9.18 16.56 -5.47
C PRO A 206 9.85 17.08 -6.75
N LEU A 207 10.94 17.85 -6.61
CA LEU A 207 11.69 18.48 -7.70
C LEU A 207 12.86 17.62 -8.21
N THR A 208 13.24 16.57 -7.48
CA THR A 208 14.32 15.66 -7.87
C THR A 208 13.81 14.59 -8.83
N VAL A 209 14.69 14.04 -9.66
CA VAL A 209 14.40 12.89 -10.51
C VAL A 209 14.42 11.60 -9.68
N GLY A 210 15.44 11.44 -8.84
CA GLY A 210 15.67 10.24 -8.03
C GLY A 210 16.38 9.12 -8.80
N TRP A 211 16.88 8.14 -8.05
CA TRP A 211 17.58 6.98 -8.59
C TRP A 211 17.05 5.67 -8.01
N PRO A 212 16.83 4.62 -8.81
CA PRO A 212 16.90 4.57 -10.29
C PRO A 212 15.85 5.48 -10.96
N PRO A 213 16.12 5.99 -12.18
CA PRO A 213 15.22 6.94 -12.81
C PRO A 213 13.97 6.26 -13.42
N PRO A 214 12.90 7.03 -13.65
CA PRO A 214 11.70 6.51 -14.32
C PRO A 214 11.98 6.21 -15.80
N GLN A 215 11.02 5.56 -16.48
CA GLN A 215 11.10 5.28 -17.92
C GLN A 215 11.32 6.55 -18.74
N ALA A 216 11.96 6.43 -19.90
CA ALA A 216 12.39 7.56 -20.73
C ALA A 216 11.24 8.54 -21.03
N GLU A 217 10.07 7.99 -21.39
CA GLU A 217 8.89 8.78 -21.69
C GLU A 217 8.37 9.57 -20.48
N VAL A 218 8.26 8.90 -19.33
CA VAL A 218 7.84 9.52 -18.07
C VAL A 218 8.82 10.63 -17.67
N LEU A 219 10.12 10.35 -17.72
CA LEU A 219 11.15 11.34 -17.39
C LEU A 219 11.07 12.55 -18.31
N ARG A 220 10.91 12.33 -19.63
CA ARG A 220 10.83 13.40 -20.62
C ARG A 220 9.69 14.38 -20.36
N TYR A 221 8.51 13.89 -19.98
CA TYR A 221 7.36 14.72 -19.62
C TYR A 221 7.56 15.39 -18.26
N ARG A 222 8.04 14.64 -17.27
CA ARG A 222 8.32 15.15 -15.93
C ARG A 222 9.34 16.29 -15.95
N CYS A 223 10.42 16.17 -16.73
CA CYS A 223 11.39 17.25 -16.92
C CYS A 223 10.76 18.53 -17.52
N GLY A 224 9.71 18.42 -18.33
CA GLY A 224 9.01 19.59 -18.88
C GLY A 224 8.27 20.39 -17.81
N GLU A 225 7.60 19.69 -16.89
CA GLU A 225 6.95 20.33 -15.74
C GLU A 225 7.97 20.83 -14.73
N LEU A 226 9.01 20.03 -14.43
CA LEU A 226 10.10 20.44 -13.55
C LEU A 226 10.78 21.71 -14.04
N LEU A 227 11.06 21.86 -15.34
CA LEU A 227 11.62 23.10 -15.90
C LEU A 227 10.73 24.32 -15.61
N SER A 228 9.42 24.17 -15.83
CA SER A 228 8.44 25.24 -15.60
C SER A 228 8.37 25.69 -14.14
N VAL A 229 8.69 24.78 -13.21
CA VAL A 229 8.69 25.04 -11.77
C VAL A 229 10.06 25.55 -11.30
N VAL A 230 11.15 24.90 -11.69
CA VAL A 230 12.53 25.21 -11.28
C VAL A 230 12.96 26.60 -11.70
N GLU A 231 12.60 27.03 -12.92
CA GLU A 231 12.92 28.38 -13.44
C GLU A 231 12.32 29.52 -12.59
N LYS A 232 11.38 29.23 -11.69
CA LYS A 232 10.76 30.24 -10.81
C LYS A 232 11.60 30.63 -9.59
N PHE A 233 12.54 29.77 -9.19
CA PHE A 233 13.32 30.00 -7.96
C PHE A 233 14.82 29.72 -8.12
N ALA A 234 15.21 28.84 -9.03
CA ALA A 234 16.59 28.47 -9.25
C ALA A 234 17.21 29.30 -10.39
N ASP A 235 18.54 29.32 -10.42
CA ASP A 235 19.28 29.96 -11.50
C ASP A 235 19.31 29.09 -12.78
N GLU A 236 19.82 29.69 -13.86
CA GLU A 236 19.90 29.03 -15.17
C GLU A 236 20.75 27.74 -15.11
N SER A 237 21.75 27.68 -14.23
CA SER A 237 22.65 26.52 -14.14
C SER A 237 21.92 25.25 -13.69
N VAL A 238 20.91 25.37 -12.82
CA VAL A 238 20.07 24.23 -12.41
C VAL A 238 19.19 23.78 -13.59
N SER A 239 18.62 24.73 -14.32
CA SER A 239 17.78 24.45 -15.49
C SER A 239 18.58 23.81 -16.64
N GLU A 240 19.83 24.22 -16.84
CA GLU A 240 20.75 23.59 -17.80
C GLU A 240 21.02 22.12 -17.45
N ARG A 241 21.26 21.80 -16.18
CA ARG A 241 21.42 20.41 -15.71
C ARG A 241 20.17 19.58 -15.97
N LEU A 242 18.99 20.13 -15.70
CA LEU A 242 17.72 19.46 -15.98
C LEU A 242 17.53 19.21 -17.49
N ARG A 243 17.92 20.17 -18.35
CA ARG A 243 17.88 19.99 -19.80
C ARG A 243 18.87 18.92 -20.27
N ALA A 244 20.02 18.76 -19.62
CA ALA A 244 20.96 17.68 -19.88
C ALA A 244 20.35 16.31 -19.52
N VAL A 245 19.75 16.18 -18.32
CA VAL A 245 19.02 14.96 -17.91
C VAL A 245 17.91 14.63 -18.90
N ARG A 246 17.12 15.63 -19.31
CA ARG A 246 16.08 15.43 -20.33
C ARG A 246 16.65 14.98 -21.67
N ALA A 247 17.86 15.42 -22.03
CA ALA A 247 18.49 15.04 -23.30
C ALA A 247 18.89 13.55 -23.34
N GLU A 248 19.22 12.93 -22.19
CA GLU A 248 19.50 11.49 -22.11
C GLU A 248 18.31 10.64 -22.59
N THR A 249 17.07 11.14 -22.44
CA THR A 249 15.86 10.42 -22.88
C THR A 249 15.65 10.41 -24.41
N ARG A 250 16.51 11.10 -25.18
CA ARG A 250 16.39 11.17 -26.64
C ARG A 250 16.77 9.86 -27.33
N ASP A 251 17.80 9.20 -26.82
CA ASP A 251 18.18 7.84 -27.23
C ASP A 251 17.48 6.86 -26.30
N GLN A 252 16.23 6.49 -26.66
CA GLN A 252 15.38 5.67 -25.81
C GLN A 252 15.98 4.28 -25.56
N ASP A 253 16.58 3.68 -26.58
CA ASP A 253 17.14 2.33 -26.48
C ASP A 253 18.36 2.32 -25.54
N ARG A 254 19.28 3.28 -25.70
CA ARG A 254 20.41 3.43 -24.77
C ARG A 254 19.93 3.72 -23.35
N TYR A 255 18.99 4.66 -23.21
CA TYR A 255 18.47 5.05 -21.91
C TYR A 255 17.82 3.86 -21.18
N GLU A 256 16.92 3.13 -21.83
CA GLU A 256 16.22 2.00 -21.21
C GLU A 256 17.18 0.86 -20.87
N ARG A 257 18.22 0.61 -21.68
CA ARG A 257 19.28 -0.36 -21.32
C ARG A 257 20.01 0.05 -20.03
N LEU A 258 20.46 1.30 -19.93
CA LEU A 258 21.15 1.81 -18.74
C LEU A 258 20.22 1.83 -17.52
N ARG A 259 18.96 2.23 -17.71
CA ARG A 259 17.94 2.25 -16.67
C ARG A 259 17.64 0.84 -16.16
N ASN A 260 17.42 -0.13 -17.04
CA ASN A 260 17.12 -1.51 -16.63
C ASN A 260 18.30 -2.10 -15.84
N SER A 261 19.53 -1.83 -16.26
CA SER A 261 20.73 -2.19 -15.47
C SER A 261 20.74 -1.52 -14.09
N ALA A 262 20.41 -0.23 -14.01
CA ALA A 262 20.34 0.51 -12.76
C ALA A 262 19.26 -0.03 -11.81
N VAL A 263 18.08 -0.35 -12.33
CA VAL A 263 16.97 -0.96 -11.58
C VAL A 263 17.39 -2.35 -11.07
N ALA A 264 17.95 -3.19 -11.94
CA ALA A 264 18.40 -4.51 -11.57
C ALA A 264 19.51 -4.47 -10.51
N ARG A 265 20.49 -3.55 -10.62
CA ARG A 265 21.53 -3.37 -9.60
C ARG A 265 21.00 -2.86 -8.25
N ALA A 266 19.93 -2.07 -8.25
CA ALA A 266 19.33 -1.53 -7.03
C ALA A 266 18.41 -2.53 -6.32
N GLU A 267 17.74 -3.40 -7.09
CA GLU A 267 16.79 -4.38 -6.55
C GLU A 267 17.44 -5.75 -6.26
N LEU A 268 18.43 -6.20 -7.05
CA LEU A 268 19.05 -7.51 -6.86
C LEU A 268 20.19 -7.46 -5.85
N THR A 269 20.12 -8.36 -4.87
CA THR A 269 21.23 -8.66 -3.97
C THR A 269 22.33 -9.48 -4.66
N ASP A 270 23.53 -9.50 -4.07
CA ASP A 270 24.64 -10.35 -4.55
C ASP A 270 24.27 -11.84 -4.58
N GLU A 271 23.41 -12.28 -3.66
CA GLU A 271 22.91 -13.65 -3.58
C GLU A 271 21.98 -13.96 -4.76
N GLU A 272 20.98 -13.10 -4.99
CA GLU A 272 20.01 -13.28 -6.08
C GLU A 272 20.70 -13.25 -7.45
N ARG A 273 21.69 -12.37 -7.64
CA ARG A 273 22.50 -12.35 -8.87
C ARG A 273 23.22 -13.67 -9.11
N ARG A 274 23.78 -14.27 -8.07
CA ARG A 274 24.45 -15.57 -8.17
C ARG A 274 23.45 -16.67 -8.50
N ARG A 275 22.30 -16.69 -7.81
CA ARG A 275 21.22 -17.67 -8.02
C ARG A 275 20.55 -17.56 -9.40
N LEU A 276 20.53 -16.37 -10.00
CA LEU A 276 20.14 -16.18 -11.40
C LEU A 276 21.23 -16.73 -12.35
N THR A 277 22.49 -16.41 -12.06
CA THR A 277 23.62 -16.87 -12.88
C THR A 277 23.75 -18.39 -12.91
N ASP A 278 23.46 -19.08 -11.80
CA ASP A 278 23.53 -20.55 -11.69
C ASP A 278 22.22 -21.27 -12.04
N GLY A 279 21.16 -20.54 -12.41
CA GLY A 279 19.87 -21.08 -12.84
C GLY A 279 18.95 -21.54 -11.72
N THR A 280 19.29 -21.27 -10.45
CA THR A 280 18.47 -21.67 -9.29
C THR A 280 17.08 -21.03 -9.32
N ILE A 281 16.99 -19.75 -9.67
CA ILE A 281 15.70 -19.02 -9.68
C ILE A 281 14.75 -19.59 -10.74
N GLU A 282 15.27 -19.91 -11.93
CA GLU A 282 14.51 -20.48 -13.04
C GLU A 282 14.02 -21.90 -12.72
N ASN A 283 14.84 -22.67 -12.00
CA ASN A 283 14.44 -23.99 -11.51
C ASN A 283 13.32 -23.89 -10.47
N GLU A 284 13.46 -23.01 -9.46
CA GLU A 284 12.40 -22.77 -8.47
C GLU A 284 11.11 -22.29 -9.12
N LEU A 285 11.19 -21.37 -10.08
CA LEU A 285 10.03 -20.89 -10.83
C LEU A 285 9.31 -22.04 -11.54
N SER A 286 10.07 -22.97 -12.13
CA SER A 286 9.51 -24.15 -12.80
C SER A 286 8.82 -25.09 -11.80
N GLU A 287 9.41 -25.30 -10.62
CA GLU A 287 8.81 -26.10 -9.55
C GLU A 287 7.51 -25.49 -9.02
N TYR A 288 7.50 -24.18 -8.74
CA TYR A 288 6.30 -23.49 -8.28
C TYR A 288 5.19 -23.49 -9.33
N ARG A 289 5.51 -23.32 -10.62
CA ARG A 289 4.51 -23.42 -11.70
C ARG A 289 3.87 -24.80 -11.76
N ALA A 290 4.66 -25.87 -11.61
CA ALA A 290 4.15 -27.24 -11.54
C ALA A 290 3.34 -27.51 -10.25
N GLU A 291 3.69 -26.87 -9.13
CA GLU A 291 2.88 -26.93 -7.91
C GLU A 291 1.54 -26.21 -8.09
N ARG A 292 1.52 -25.00 -8.66
CA ARG A 292 0.29 -24.25 -8.93
C ARG A 292 -0.66 -25.07 -9.81
N GLU A 293 -0.15 -25.69 -10.87
CA GLU A 293 -0.95 -26.53 -11.76
C GLU A 293 -1.63 -27.68 -11.00
N ARG A 294 -0.88 -28.41 -10.17
CA ARG A 294 -1.43 -29.49 -9.33
C ARG A 294 -2.48 -29.00 -8.33
N LEU A 295 -2.27 -27.83 -7.71
CA LEU A 295 -3.22 -27.25 -6.75
C LEU A 295 -4.51 -26.78 -7.45
N THR A 296 -4.38 -26.18 -8.63
CA THR A 296 -5.53 -25.79 -9.45
C THR A 296 -6.32 -27.00 -9.90
N GLU A 297 -5.65 -28.04 -10.42
CA GLU A 297 -6.30 -29.30 -10.81
C GLU A 297 -7.06 -29.93 -9.62
N ALA A 298 -6.46 -29.94 -8.43
CA ALA A 298 -7.14 -30.41 -7.23
C ALA A 298 -8.40 -29.58 -6.88
N LEU A 299 -8.36 -28.25 -7.01
CA LEU A 299 -9.52 -27.39 -6.72
C LEU A 299 -10.63 -27.51 -7.77
N ASP A 300 -10.28 -27.88 -9.00
CA ASP A 300 -11.22 -28.15 -10.10
C ASP A 300 -11.88 -29.53 -9.93
N ASP A 301 -11.10 -30.55 -9.56
CA ASP A 301 -11.60 -31.90 -9.25
C ASP A 301 -12.48 -31.93 -7.98
N TYR A 302 -12.21 -31.01 -7.04
CA TYR A 302 -12.92 -30.87 -5.77
C TYR A 302 -13.57 -29.47 -5.63
N PRO A 303 -14.74 -29.25 -6.29
CA PRO A 303 -15.45 -27.97 -6.25
C PRO A 303 -16.16 -27.72 -4.91
N SER A 304 -16.46 -26.47 -4.59
CA SER A 304 -17.20 -26.10 -3.36
C SER A 304 -18.53 -26.86 -3.23
N LEU A 305 -18.88 -27.25 -1.99
CA LEU A 305 -20.16 -27.89 -1.64
C LEU A 305 -21.37 -27.00 -1.90
#